data_AF-U5MTY3-F1
#
_entry.id   AF-U5MTY3-F1
#
_cell.length_a   1.000
_cell.length_b   1.000
_cell.length_c   1.000
_cell.angle_alpha   90.00
_cell.angle_beta   90.00
_cell.angle_gamma   90.00
#
_symmetry.space_group_name_H-M   'P 1'
#
loop_
_entity.id
_entity.type
_entity.pdbx_description
1 polymer ?
#
loop_
_entity_poly.entity_id
_entity_poly.type
_entity_poly.pdbx_seq_one_letter_code
_entity_poly.pdbx_strand_id
1 'polypeptide(L)'
;MIKKHFNKIIALGIVATSVLAINPIGASAEWKQDSNGWWNTEGSSYSIGWKLIDGKWYYFDSSGYMKTGWIQDGGKWYYLYGSGAMAKNTVINGYELAYDGAWIQSAQKKCEKVTINENSNFNIDQFINTMKTKVDNLEVKAEKPFSDFLPDATRKIVDIDGEYLNVYIYSSNQEMEKAASSIYSNGYEYTCTSANAGTTSVGNGWNKFHHFYKKGNIIVQYGGTKENIFYDLNDIFGEQFIGYIKNISIKKVNSEYKKISDITGINLDDITKIVFGDGRGYKQITVEDEQKVKEFIKYLDGYVITEGKNPESTGWIHSADFYINETDVMSVTFVDPLIINRNYYNIIQGGLDAKKIEDFLKSIDNSYDIRAGL
;
A
#
# COMPACT_ATOMS: atom_id res chain seq x y z
N MET A 1 29.39 -19.02 -69.89
CA MET A 1 29.53 -17.79 -69.09
C MET A 1 28.17 -17.50 -68.48
N ILE A 2 27.91 -17.42 -67.18
CA ILE A 2 28.75 -17.26 -65.97
C ILE A 2 28.13 -18.10 -64.82
N LYS A 3 29.03 -18.53 -63.95
CA LYS A 3 28.89 -19.41 -62.78
C LYS A 3 28.31 -18.65 -61.57
N LYS A 4 27.83 -19.45 -60.59
CA LYS A 4 27.82 -19.21 -59.11
C LYS A 4 26.70 -18.32 -58.54
N HIS A 5 26.08 -18.56 -57.38
CA HIS A 5 26.43 -19.44 -56.25
C HIS A 5 25.18 -19.89 -55.46
N PHE A 6 25.22 -21.16 -55.03
CA PHE A 6 24.49 -21.74 -53.90
C PHE A 6 24.74 -20.97 -52.60
N ASN A 7 23.72 -20.85 -51.74
CA ASN A 7 23.89 -20.93 -50.28
C ASN A 7 22.72 -21.75 -49.70
N LYS A 8 23.07 -22.90 -49.10
CA LYS A 8 22.21 -23.71 -48.24
C LYS A 8 22.06 -23.03 -46.89
N ILE A 9 20.86 -22.99 -46.32
CA ILE A 9 20.70 -23.19 -44.87
C ILE A 9 19.56 -24.19 -44.65
N ILE A 10 19.94 -25.25 -43.95
CA ILE A 10 19.10 -26.33 -43.40
C ILE A 10 18.49 -25.80 -42.11
N ALA A 11 17.19 -26.02 -41.89
CA ALA A 11 16.63 -26.07 -40.54
C ALA A 11 15.48 -27.07 -40.51
N LEU A 12 15.64 -28.05 -39.62
CA LEU A 12 14.82 -29.24 -39.49
C LEU A 12 13.38 -28.88 -39.08
N GLY A 13 12.42 -29.51 -39.75
CA GLY A 13 11.07 -29.64 -39.22
C GLY A 13 11.09 -30.57 -38.01
N ILE A 14 10.53 -30.10 -36.90
CA ILE A 14 10.03 -30.98 -35.84
C ILE A 14 8.51 -30.90 -35.92
N VAL A 15 7.93 -32.02 -36.31
CA VAL A 15 6.51 -32.34 -36.18
C VAL A 15 6.25 -32.58 -34.70
N ALA A 16 5.36 -31.80 -34.08
CA ALA A 16 4.79 -32.14 -32.78
C ALA A 16 3.37 -32.71 -33.01
N THR A 17 3.29 -34.04 -32.90
CA THR A 17 2.06 -34.84 -32.88
C THR A 17 1.21 -34.51 -31.65
N SER A 18 -0.10 -34.41 -31.85
CA SER A 18 -1.11 -34.24 -30.81
C SER A 18 -1.20 -35.44 -29.88
N VAL A 19 -1.13 -35.20 -28.57
CA VAL A 19 -1.62 -36.12 -27.53
C VAL A 19 -2.74 -35.40 -26.78
N LEU A 20 -3.95 -35.96 -26.87
CA LEU A 20 -5.08 -35.60 -26.02
C LEU A 20 -4.88 -36.25 -24.64
N ALA A 21 -4.52 -35.45 -23.65
CA ALA A 21 -4.65 -35.79 -22.24
C ALA A 21 -5.43 -34.64 -21.57
N ILE A 22 -6.72 -34.87 -21.29
CA ILE A 22 -7.57 -33.89 -20.59
C ILE A 22 -7.38 -34.11 -19.08
N ASN A 23 -6.33 -33.52 -18.54
CA ASN A 23 -6.24 -33.24 -17.11
C ASN A 23 -6.69 -31.78 -16.92
N PRO A 24 -7.57 -31.41 -15.98
CA PRO A 24 -7.79 -30.01 -15.65
C PRO A 24 -6.53 -29.50 -14.93
N ILE A 25 -5.55 -29.09 -15.72
CA ILE A 25 -4.32 -28.45 -15.25
C ILE A 25 -4.73 -27.07 -14.76
N GLY A 26 -4.47 -26.76 -13.49
CA GLY A 26 -4.62 -25.41 -12.96
C GLY A 26 -3.91 -24.44 -13.91
N ALA A 27 -4.64 -23.47 -14.44
CA ALA A 27 -4.16 -22.59 -15.50
C ALA A 27 -2.90 -21.83 -15.05
N SER A 28 -1.73 -22.35 -15.41
CA SER A 28 -0.48 -21.60 -15.42
C SER A 28 -0.48 -20.74 -16.68
N ALA A 29 -0.23 -19.45 -16.51
CA ALA A 29 -0.11 -18.53 -17.64
C ALA A 29 1.12 -18.90 -18.49
N GLU A 30 0.90 -19.43 -19.69
CA GLU A 30 1.97 -19.80 -20.64
C GLU A 30 2.13 -18.74 -21.74
N TRP A 31 3.38 -18.35 -22.00
CA TRP A 31 3.76 -17.52 -23.14
C TRP A 31 3.71 -18.31 -24.44
N LYS A 32 3.11 -17.72 -25.47
CA LYS A 32 2.97 -18.27 -26.82
C LYS A 32 3.34 -17.20 -27.85
N GLN A 33 3.74 -17.63 -29.04
CA GLN A 33 4.13 -16.71 -30.12
C GLN A 33 3.63 -17.24 -31.47
N ASP A 34 3.12 -16.34 -32.29
CA ASP A 34 2.76 -16.59 -33.69
C ASP A 34 3.31 -15.49 -34.62
N SER A 35 2.80 -15.40 -35.84
CA SER A 35 3.22 -14.39 -36.83
C SER A 35 2.84 -12.96 -36.46
N ASN A 36 1.85 -12.77 -35.58
CA ASN A 36 1.33 -11.47 -35.16
C ASN A 36 2.01 -10.97 -33.88
N GLY A 37 2.54 -11.87 -33.05
CA GLY A 37 3.37 -11.49 -31.92
C GLY A 37 3.35 -12.48 -30.75
N TRP A 38 3.86 -12.02 -29.62
CA TRP A 38 3.79 -12.74 -28.35
C TRP A 38 2.43 -12.54 -27.71
N TRP A 39 1.87 -13.59 -27.12
CA TRP A 39 0.65 -13.55 -26.33
C TRP A 39 0.79 -14.48 -25.13
N ASN A 40 -0.08 -14.34 -24.15
CA ASN A 40 -0.05 -15.14 -22.93
C ASN A 40 -1.43 -15.74 -22.67
N THR A 41 -1.46 -17.01 -22.24
CA THR A 41 -2.70 -17.70 -21.90
C THR A 41 -3.21 -17.28 -20.52
N GLU A 42 -4.51 -17.06 -20.42
CA GLU A 42 -5.20 -16.79 -19.17
C GLU A 42 -6.45 -17.67 -19.09
N GLY A 43 -6.36 -18.75 -18.31
CA GLY A 43 -7.42 -19.77 -18.25
C GLY A 43 -7.63 -20.42 -19.62
N SER A 44 -8.87 -20.41 -20.10
CA SER A 44 -9.24 -20.88 -21.45
C SER A 44 -9.13 -19.78 -22.53
N SER A 45 -8.54 -18.63 -22.21
CA SER A 45 -8.46 -17.45 -23.08
C SER A 45 -7.01 -16.93 -23.17
N TYR A 46 -6.85 -15.73 -23.73
CA TYR A 46 -5.61 -14.96 -23.77
C TYR A 46 -5.68 -13.70 -22.91
N SER A 47 -4.52 -13.25 -22.46
CA SER A 47 -4.35 -12.02 -21.67
C SER A 47 -4.71 -10.77 -22.46
N ILE A 48 -5.43 -9.84 -21.83
CA ILE A 48 -5.75 -8.50 -22.35
C ILE A 48 -5.40 -7.46 -21.28
N GLY A 49 -4.90 -6.30 -21.69
CA GLY A 49 -4.52 -5.20 -20.80
C GLY A 49 -3.28 -5.51 -19.96
N TRP A 50 -3.16 -4.86 -18.81
CA TRP A 50 -2.04 -5.04 -17.89
C TRP A 50 -2.07 -6.41 -17.20
N LYS A 51 -0.95 -7.13 -17.21
CA LYS A 51 -0.76 -8.40 -16.50
C LYS A 51 0.58 -8.47 -15.79
N LEU A 52 0.56 -8.98 -14.57
CA LEU A 52 1.75 -9.28 -13.79
C LEU A 52 2.12 -10.76 -14.02
N ILE A 53 3.24 -11.00 -14.68
CA ILE A 53 3.73 -12.34 -15.02
C ILE A 53 5.18 -12.44 -14.53
N ASP A 54 5.48 -13.41 -13.68
CA ASP A 54 6.81 -13.63 -13.08
C ASP A 54 7.41 -12.36 -12.45
N GLY A 55 6.58 -11.59 -11.75
CA GLY A 55 6.98 -10.35 -11.06
C GLY A 55 7.23 -9.14 -11.97
N LYS A 56 6.92 -9.24 -13.26
CA LYS A 56 7.06 -8.14 -14.23
C LYS A 56 5.70 -7.79 -14.86
N TRP A 57 5.47 -6.51 -15.09
CA TRP A 57 4.25 -6.03 -15.74
C TRP A 57 4.40 -6.07 -17.26
N TYR A 58 3.36 -6.53 -17.94
CA TYR A 58 3.22 -6.59 -19.40
C TYR A 58 1.88 -5.98 -19.79
N TYR A 59 1.77 -5.48 -21.02
CA TYR A 59 0.50 -4.99 -21.56
C TYR A 59 0.15 -5.75 -22.84
N PHE A 60 -1.08 -6.24 -22.92
CA PHE A 60 -1.63 -6.91 -24.09
C PHE A 60 -2.73 -6.03 -24.71
N ASP A 61 -2.75 -5.90 -26.04
CA ASP A 61 -3.84 -5.17 -26.69
C ASP A 61 -5.15 -5.97 -26.71
N SER A 62 -6.21 -5.37 -27.25
CA SER A 62 -7.54 -6.00 -27.33
C SER A 62 -7.57 -7.28 -28.17
N SER A 63 -6.54 -7.52 -29.01
CA SER A 63 -6.38 -8.74 -29.78
C SER A 63 -5.55 -9.80 -29.05
N GLY A 64 -5.06 -9.50 -27.84
CA GLY A 64 -4.32 -10.43 -26.99
C GLY A 64 -2.81 -10.43 -27.19
N TYR A 65 -2.28 -9.53 -28.02
CA TYR A 65 -0.85 -9.50 -28.33
C TYR A 65 -0.12 -8.51 -27.43
N MET A 66 1.02 -8.96 -26.90
CA MET A 66 1.91 -8.20 -26.04
C MET A 66 2.47 -6.99 -26.78
N LYS A 67 2.45 -5.84 -26.12
CA LYS A 67 3.02 -4.59 -26.63
C LYS A 67 4.44 -4.39 -26.14
N THR A 68 5.17 -3.60 -26.92
CA THR A 68 6.51 -3.10 -26.62
C THR A 68 6.55 -1.62 -27.00
N GLY A 69 7.48 -0.86 -26.43
CA GLY A 69 7.60 0.59 -26.65
C GLY A 69 6.61 1.39 -25.82
N TRP A 70 6.36 2.63 -26.23
CA TRP A 70 5.45 3.54 -25.55
C TRP A 70 3.99 3.16 -25.79
N ILE A 71 3.21 3.07 -24.72
CA ILE A 71 1.76 2.88 -24.78
C ILE A 71 1.06 3.91 -23.90
N GLN A 72 -0.15 4.29 -24.28
CA GLN A 72 -0.99 5.18 -23.50
C GLN A 72 -2.19 4.40 -22.96
N ASP A 73 -2.39 4.44 -21.65
CA ASP A 73 -3.50 3.76 -20.97
C ASP A 73 -4.05 4.67 -19.87
N GLY A 74 -5.37 4.86 -19.84
CA GLY A 74 -6.00 5.76 -18.86
C GLY A 74 -5.49 7.20 -18.85
N GLY A 75 -4.99 7.71 -19.99
CA GLY A 75 -4.41 9.05 -20.11
C GLY A 75 -2.96 9.18 -19.62
N LYS A 76 -2.37 8.11 -19.08
CA LYS A 76 -0.96 8.03 -18.68
C LYS A 76 -0.15 7.30 -19.75
N TRP A 77 1.13 7.66 -19.88
CA TRP A 77 2.05 6.99 -20.81
C TRP A 77 2.94 6.02 -20.03
N TYR A 78 3.25 4.88 -20.63
CA TYR A 78 4.11 3.84 -20.06
C TYR A 78 5.07 3.35 -21.13
N TYR A 79 6.21 2.80 -20.71
CA TYR A 79 7.15 2.16 -21.63
C TYR A 79 7.35 0.69 -21.32
N LEU A 80 7.28 -0.14 -22.36
CA LEU A 80 7.56 -1.56 -22.32
C LEU A 80 8.87 -1.83 -23.06
N TYR A 81 9.82 -2.49 -22.42
CA TYR A 81 11.08 -2.88 -23.07
C TYR A 81 10.82 -3.81 -24.27
N GLY A 82 11.84 -4.10 -25.08
CA GLY A 82 11.73 -5.08 -26.17
C GLY A 82 11.33 -6.48 -25.71
N SER A 83 11.53 -6.80 -24.43
CA SER A 83 11.04 -8.02 -23.77
C SER A 83 9.56 -7.97 -23.37
N GLY A 84 8.89 -6.83 -23.53
CA GLY A 84 7.52 -6.55 -23.06
C GLY A 84 7.41 -6.13 -21.61
N ALA A 85 8.49 -6.27 -20.81
CA ALA A 85 8.46 -5.87 -19.41
C ALA A 85 8.35 -4.35 -19.27
N MET A 86 7.48 -3.88 -18.38
CA MET A 86 7.30 -2.47 -18.08
C MET A 86 8.52 -1.89 -17.38
N ALA A 87 9.01 -0.78 -17.93
CA ALA A 87 10.01 0.06 -17.31
C ALA A 87 9.37 0.84 -16.14
N LYS A 88 10.08 0.91 -15.02
CA LYS A 88 9.70 1.69 -13.83
C LYS A 88 10.95 2.15 -13.10
N ASN A 89 10.86 3.26 -12.36
CA ASN A 89 11.99 3.86 -11.64
C ASN A 89 13.21 4.08 -12.55
N THR A 90 12.99 4.61 -13.74
CA THR A 90 14.06 4.73 -14.75
C THR A 90 13.76 5.83 -15.75
N VAL A 91 14.73 6.15 -16.60
CA VAL A 91 14.60 7.15 -17.65
C VAL A 91 14.72 6.46 -19.01
N ILE A 92 13.71 6.63 -19.85
CA ILE A 92 13.68 6.11 -21.23
C ILE A 92 13.67 7.28 -22.19
N ASN A 93 14.73 7.45 -22.98
CA ASN A 93 14.84 8.51 -23.98
C ASN A 93 14.59 9.93 -23.43
N GLY A 94 15.06 10.20 -22.20
CA GLY A 94 14.84 11.48 -21.50
C GLY A 94 13.47 11.63 -20.85
N TYR A 95 12.60 10.63 -20.95
CA TYR A 95 11.30 10.58 -20.28
C TYR A 95 11.39 9.71 -19.03
N GLU A 96 11.14 10.31 -17.89
CA GLU A 96 11.25 9.62 -16.61
C GLU A 96 9.97 8.85 -16.26
N LEU A 97 10.16 7.60 -15.87
CA LEU A 97 9.08 6.68 -15.52
C LEU A 97 9.07 6.41 -14.03
N ALA A 98 7.88 6.58 -13.46
CA ALA A 98 7.56 6.40 -12.07
C ALA A 98 7.70 4.94 -11.57
N TYR A 99 7.54 4.68 -10.27
CA TYR A 99 7.57 3.31 -9.70
C TYR A 99 6.43 2.44 -10.25
N ASP A 100 5.31 3.07 -10.60
CA ASP A 100 4.17 2.44 -11.26
C ASP A 100 4.34 2.38 -12.79
N GLY A 101 5.50 2.83 -13.31
CA GLY A 101 5.84 2.86 -14.73
C GLY A 101 5.25 4.03 -15.51
N ALA A 102 4.46 4.91 -14.89
CA ALA A 102 3.86 6.04 -15.57
C ALA A 102 4.90 7.12 -15.89
N TRP A 103 4.85 7.68 -17.10
CA TRP A 103 5.69 8.80 -17.48
C TRP A 103 5.30 10.05 -16.70
N ILE A 104 6.30 10.62 -16.06
CA ILE A 104 6.23 11.92 -15.40
C ILE A 104 6.19 12.99 -16.48
N GLN A 105 4.98 13.34 -16.90
CA GLN A 105 4.73 14.52 -17.72
C GLN A 105 4.96 15.73 -16.83
N SER A 106 6.08 16.42 -17.02
CA SER A 106 6.36 17.74 -16.44
C SER A 106 5.40 18.77 -17.06
N ALA A 107 4.11 18.65 -16.76
CA ALA A 107 3.13 19.64 -17.13
C ALA A 107 3.06 20.66 -16.02
N GLN A 108 3.36 21.92 -16.37
CA GLN A 108 2.92 23.11 -15.67
C GLN A 108 1.43 23.00 -15.34
N LYS A 109 1.08 22.37 -14.23
CA LYS A 109 -0.28 22.41 -13.70
C LYS A 109 -0.44 23.79 -13.08
N LYS A 110 -0.85 24.74 -13.91
CA LYS A 110 -1.33 26.05 -13.44
C LYS A 110 -2.37 25.77 -12.37
N CYS A 111 -2.14 26.29 -11.16
CA CYS A 111 -3.03 26.10 -10.02
C CYS A 111 -4.47 26.39 -10.43
N GLU A 112 -5.31 25.36 -10.48
CA GLU A 112 -6.75 25.58 -10.46
C GLU A 112 -7.08 26.19 -9.10
N LYS A 113 -7.84 27.29 -9.12
CA LYS A 113 -8.40 27.88 -7.90
C LYS A 113 -9.24 26.81 -7.22
N VAL A 114 -8.71 26.24 -6.14
CA VAL A 114 -9.48 25.41 -5.22
C VAL A 114 -10.38 26.34 -4.43
N THR A 115 -11.68 26.07 -4.45
CA THR A 115 -12.67 26.77 -3.63
C THR A 115 -12.32 26.52 -2.16
N ILE A 116 -12.04 27.61 -1.44
CA ILE A 116 -11.57 27.61 -0.06
C ILE A 116 -12.74 27.19 0.85
N ASN A 117 -12.58 26.11 1.61
CA ASN A 117 -13.46 25.83 2.74
C ASN A 117 -12.93 26.61 3.96
N GLU A 118 -13.43 27.83 4.15
CA GLU A 118 -12.89 28.82 5.09
C GLU A 118 -13.11 28.49 6.58
N ASN A 119 -13.82 27.40 6.92
CA ASN A 119 -14.33 27.15 8.28
C ASN A 119 -13.77 25.90 9.00
N SER A 120 -12.65 25.33 8.55
CA SER A 120 -12.06 24.18 9.26
C SER A 120 -11.35 24.63 10.55
N ASN A 121 -11.86 24.20 11.71
CA ASN A 121 -11.23 24.37 13.03
C ASN A 121 -10.08 23.36 13.30
N PHE A 122 -9.63 22.63 12.27
CA PHE A 122 -8.59 21.63 12.41
C PHE A 122 -7.22 22.23 12.70
N ASN A 123 -6.56 21.74 13.75
CA ASN A 123 -5.29 22.24 14.24
C ASN A 123 -4.35 21.10 14.68
N ILE A 124 -3.14 21.46 15.12
CA ILE A 124 -2.14 20.47 15.54
C ILE A 124 -2.62 19.59 16.70
N ASP A 125 -3.33 20.13 17.69
CA ASP A 125 -3.76 19.33 18.84
C ASP A 125 -4.78 18.26 18.41
N GLN A 126 -5.69 18.61 17.50
CA GLN A 126 -6.61 17.65 16.90
C GLN A 126 -5.87 16.59 16.08
N PHE A 127 -4.87 16.99 15.29
CA PHE A 127 -4.03 16.06 14.56
C PHE A 127 -3.30 15.08 15.49
N ILE A 128 -2.61 15.57 16.52
CA ILE A 128 -1.85 14.75 17.46
C ILE A 128 -2.78 13.81 18.24
N ASN A 129 -3.93 14.30 18.70
CA ASN A 129 -4.88 13.46 19.43
C ASN A 129 -5.44 12.35 18.54
N THR A 130 -5.72 12.64 17.25
CA THR A 130 -6.20 11.62 16.30
C THR A 130 -5.10 10.61 15.97
N MET A 131 -3.85 11.05 15.81
CA MET A 131 -2.74 10.12 15.56
C MET A 131 -2.46 9.21 16.76
N LYS A 132 -2.62 9.72 17.99
CA LYS A 132 -2.48 8.90 19.21
C LYS A 132 -3.54 7.80 19.34
N THR A 133 -4.67 7.89 18.65
CA THR A 133 -5.64 6.78 18.62
C THR A 133 -5.29 5.74 17.56
N LYS A 134 -4.34 6.04 16.68
CA LYS A 134 -3.91 5.18 15.55
C LYS A 134 -2.53 4.58 15.77
N VAL A 135 -1.67 5.24 16.55
CA VAL A 135 -0.29 4.82 16.82
C VAL A 135 0.06 4.94 18.30
N ASP A 136 0.71 3.90 18.82
CA ASP A 136 1.03 3.76 20.24
C ASP A 136 2.27 4.58 20.66
N ASN A 137 3.31 4.67 19.80
CA ASN A 137 4.55 5.39 20.10
C ASN A 137 4.69 6.69 19.30
N LEU A 138 3.93 7.71 19.71
CA LEU A 138 3.99 9.04 19.12
C LEU A 138 4.64 10.05 20.07
N GLU A 139 5.74 10.67 19.63
CA GLU A 139 6.43 11.73 20.36
C GLU A 139 6.44 13.05 19.58
N VAL A 140 6.13 14.15 20.26
CA VAL A 140 6.19 15.50 19.67
C VAL A 140 7.48 16.18 20.13
N LYS A 141 8.39 16.42 19.21
CA LYS A 141 9.68 17.07 19.42
C LYS A 141 9.62 18.54 19.00
N ALA A 142 10.15 19.41 19.85
CA ALA A 142 10.31 20.83 19.54
C ALA A 142 11.58 21.07 18.71
N GLU A 143 11.54 21.96 17.72
CA GLU A 143 12.73 22.35 16.97
C GLU A 143 12.74 23.85 16.61
N LYS A 144 13.94 24.42 16.43
CA LYS A 144 14.25 25.79 15.93
C LYS A 144 15.47 25.72 14.99
N PRO A 145 15.64 26.67 14.06
CA PRO A 145 15.55 26.44 12.62
C PRO A 145 16.77 25.73 12.02
N PHE A 146 16.50 24.74 11.17
CA PHE A 146 17.38 24.28 10.10
C PHE A 146 16.67 24.63 8.79
N SER A 147 17.38 25.26 7.85
CA SER A 147 16.86 25.99 6.66
C SER A 147 15.43 25.59 6.27
N ASP A 148 14.46 26.38 6.73
CA ASP A 148 13.07 25.98 6.69
C ASP A 148 12.54 25.95 5.26
N PHE A 149 12.15 24.74 4.84
CA PHE A 149 11.40 24.52 3.60
C PHE A 149 10.11 25.34 3.56
N LEU A 150 9.53 25.69 4.72
CA LEU A 150 8.37 26.59 4.84
C LEU A 150 8.62 27.57 6.00
N PRO A 151 9.38 28.64 5.76
CA PRO A 151 9.92 29.50 6.83
C PRO A 151 8.87 30.37 7.52
N ASP A 152 7.71 30.56 6.90
CA ASP A 152 6.59 31.33 7.45
C ASP A 152 5.78 30.55 8.51
N ALA A 153 6.11 29.27 8.75
CA ALA A 153 5.40 28.38 9.67
C ALA A 153 6.16 28.13 10.97
N THR A 154 5.42 27.87 12.06
CA THR A 154 6.01 27.20 13.23
C THR A 154 6.10 25.70 12.95
N ARG A 155 7.32 25.14 12.93
CA ARG A 155 7.53 23.70 12.71
C ARG A 155 7.54 22.92 14.03
N LYS A 156 6.90 21.75 14.05
CA LYS A 156 7.12 20.67 15.03
C LYS A 156 7.52 19.38 14.33
N ILE A 157 8.35 18.57 14.97
CA ILE A 157 8.63 17.21 14.51
C ILE A 157 7.75 16.24 15.29
N VAL A 158 7.08 15.34 14.58
CA VAL A 158 6.36 14.22 15.19
C VAL A 158 7.13 12.95 14.83
N ASP A 159 7.63 12.26 15.83
CA ASP A 159 8.25 10.94 15.70
C ASP A 159 7.16 9.88 15.87
N ILE A 160 7.07 8.98 14.90
CA ILE A 160 6.10 7.90 14.84
C ILE A 160 6.87 6.62 14.52
N ASP A 161 7.06 5.80 15.55
CA ASP A 161 7.79 4.54 15.47
C ASP A 161 9.19 4.68 14.80
N GLY A 162 9.91 5.79 15.01
CA GLY A 162 11.23 6.04 14.45
C GLY A 162 11.23 6.67 13.05
N GLU A 163 10.08 7.08 12.52
CA GLU A 163 9.98 7.92 11.33
C GLU A 163 9.44 9.32 11.68
N TYR A 164 9.88 10.34 10.94
CA TYR A 164 9.60 11.73 11.27
C TYR A 164 8.61 12.38 10.31
N LEU A 165 7.68 13.13 10.89
CA LEU A 165 6.76 14.04 10.19
C LEU A 165 7.12 15.47 10.57
N ASN A 166 7.29 16.34 9.58
CA ASN A 166 7.39 17.78 9.82
C ASN A 166 5.98 18.37 9.75
N VAL A 167 5.53 18.95 10.86
CA VAL A 167 4.22 19.62 10.96
C VAL A 167 4.44 21.12 10.98
N TYR A 168 4.03 21.80 9.92
CA TYR A 168 4.10 23.23 9.73
C TYR A 168 2.78 23.87 10.15
N ILE A 169 2.82 24.77 11.12
CA ILE A 169 1.65 25.40 11.75
C ILE A 169 1.60 26.88 11.36
N TYR A 170 0.45 27.32 10.87
CA TYR A 170 0.21 28.69 10.44
C TYR A 170 -0.77 29.41 11.37
N SER A 171 -0.75 30.74 11.34
CA SER A 171 -1.66 31.59 12.12
C SER A 171 -3.11 31.50 11.65
N SER A 172 -3.34 31.07 10.40
CA SER A 172 -4.68 30.88 9.83
C SER A 172 -4.67 29.87 8.68
N ASN A 173 -5.85 29.37 8.33
CA ASN A 173 -6.06 28.53 7.14
C ASN A 173 -5.66 29.28 5.86
N GLN A 174 -5.84 30.61 5.81
CA GLN A 174 -5.47 31.42 4.66
C GLN A 174 -3.95 31.49 4.46
N GLU A 175 -3.18 31.67 5.53
CA GLU A 175 -1.71 31.66 5.48
C GLU A 175 -1.18 30.27 5.11
N MET A 176 -1.81 29.21 5.64
CA MET A 176 -1.51 27.84 5.23
C MET A 176 -1.74 27.64 3.73
N GLU A 177 -2.91 28.05 3.19
CA GLU A 177 -3.23 27.88 1.77
C GLU A 177 -2.28 28.64 0.85
N LYS A 178 -1.88 29.86 1.24
CA LYS A 178 -0.84 30.62 0.53
C LYS A 178 0.48 29.82 0.46
N ALA A 179 0.92 29.29 1.59
CA ALA A 179 2.15 28.50 1.65
C ALA A 179 2.04 27.17 0.89
N ALA A 180 0.92 26.45 1.00
CA ALA A 180 0.67 25.23 0.24
C ALA A 180 0.73 25.49 -1.27
N SER A 181 0.18 26.62 -1.73
CA SER A 181 0.19 27.01 -3.14
C SER A 181 1.57 27.40 -3.68
N SER A 182 2.54 27.65 -2.80
CA SER A 182 3.90 28.02 -3.19
C SER A 182 4.87 26.85 -3.23
N ILE A 183 4.44 25.67 -2.79
CA ILE A 183 5.20 24.42 -2.88
C ILE A 183 5.09 23.89 -4.31
N TYR A 184 6.22 23.52 -4.87
CA TYR A 184 6.36 22.91 -6.19
C TYR A 184 7.24 21.66 -6.08
N SER A 185 6.94 20.65 -6.90
CA SER A 185 7.79 19.47 -7.05
C SER A 185 8.07 19.23 -8.53
N ASN A 186 9.32 18.91 -8.86
CA ASN A 186 9.73 18.51 -10.21
C ASN A 186 10.00 16.99 -10.33
N GLY A 187 9.64 16.20 -9.32
CA GLY A 187 9.92 14.76 -9.25
C GLY A 187 11.21 14.38 -8.53
N TYR A 188 12.21 15.26 -8.46
CA TYR A 188 13.48 15.02 -7.76
C TYR A 188 13.68 15.91 -6.53
N GLU A 189 13.11 17.10 -6.56
CA GLU A 189 13.25 18.14 -5.56
C GLU A 189 11.89 18.76 -5.26
N TYR A 190 11.79 19.31 -4.06
CA TYR A 190 10.70 20.17 -3.67
C TYR A 190 11.26 21.57 -3.53
N THR A 191 10.62 22.55 -4.15
CA THR A 191 10.91 23.96 -3.93
C THR A 191 9.70 24.63 -3.30
N CYS A 192 9.93 25.64 -2.50
CA CYS A 192 8.88 26.57 -2.14
C CYS A 192 9.32 27.98 -2.55
N THR A 193 8.34 28.82 -2.88
CA THR A 193 8.57 30.28 -2.89
C THR A 193 7.99 30.83 -1.59
N SER A 194 8.79 31.49 -0.76
CA SER A 194 8.25 32.13 0.44
C SER A 194 7.15 33.12 0.05
N ALA A 195 5.99 33.05 0.71
CA ALA A 195 4.85 33.90 0.38
C ALA A 195 5.15 35.38 0.65
N ASN A 196 6.13 35.65 1.53
CA ASN A 196 6.46 36.98 2.02
C ASN A 196 7.86 37.49 1.64
N ALA A 197 8.75 36.67 1.06
CA ALA A 197 10.14 37.07 0.91
C ALA A 197 10.81 36.74 -0.42
N GLY A 198 10.09 36.47 -1.51
CA GLY A 198 10.67 36.37 -2.87
C GLY A 198 11.85 35.40 -3.03
N THR A 199 12.09 34.56 -2.02
CA THR A 199 13.22 33.65 -1.90
C THR A 199 12.73 32.26 -2.24
N THR A 200 13.44 31.60 -3.15
CA THR A 200 13.20 30.19 -3.48
C THR A 200 14.00 29.35 -2.50
N SER A 201 13.32 28.60 -1.63
CA SER A 201 13.97 27.56 -0.84
C SER A 201 13.97 26.27 -1.67
N VAL A 202 15.15 25.74 -1.97
CA VAL A 202 15.31 24.45 -2.65
C VAL A 202 15.58 23.39 -1.60
N GLY A 203 14.76 22.34 -1.60
CA GLY A 203 15.07 21.12 -0.89
C GLY A 203 16.21 20.39 -1.61
N ASN A 204 17.46 20.74 -1.32
CA ASN A 204 18.61 20.08 -1.93
C ASN A 204 18.74 18.63 -1.41
N GLY A 205 18.68 17.66 -2.32
CA GLY A 205 19.18 16.30 -2.07
C GLY A 205 18.34 15.43 -1.13
N TRP A 206 17.01 15.62 -1.10
CA TRP A 206 16.15 14.68 -0.37
C TRP A 206 16.12 13.37 -1.15
N ASN A 207 16.87 12.36 -0.69
CA ASN A 207 16.89 11.00 -1.25
C ASN A 207 15.55 10.24 -1.09
N LYS A 208 14.46 10.93 -0.74
CA LYS A 208 13.14 10.38 -0.43
C LYS A 208 12.04 11.28 -1.01
N PHE A 209 11.01 10.65 -1.58
CA PHE A 209 9.84 11.34 -2.10
C PHE A 209 8.95 11.76 -0.94
N HIS A 210 8.81 13.08 -0.71
CA HIS A 210 7.98 13.60 0.37
C HIS A 210 6.51 13.69 -0.03
N HIS A 211 5.64 13.37 0.92
CA HIS A 211 4.20 13.50 0.80
C HIS A 211 3.75 14.65 1.68
N PHE A 212 2.96 15.55 1.12
CA PHE A 212 2.47 16.76 1.75
C PHE A 212 0.95 16.72 1.86
N TYR A 213 0.48 16.87 3.09
CA TYR A 213 -0.92 16.86 3.49
C TYR A 213 -1.30 18.22 4.07
N LYS A 214 -2.54 18.64 3.90
CA LYS A 214 -3.03 19.90 4.48
C LYS A 214 -4.46 19.76 4.98
N LYS A 215 -4.74 20.35 6.15
CA LYS A 215 -6.11 20.46 6.71
C LYS A 215 -6.10 21.53 7.78
N GLY A 216 -7.09 22.41 7.76
CA GLY A 216 -7.13 23.56 8.68
C GLY A 216 -5.88 24.43 8.55
N ASN A 217 -5.20 24.74 9.66
CA ASN A 217 -4.05 25.65 9.67
C ASN A 217 -2.69 24.95 9.64
N ILE A 218 -2.63 23.67 9.24
CA ILE A 218 -1.39 22.90 9.23
C ILE A 218 -1.08 22.24 7.88
N ILE A 219 0.21 22.10 7.59
CA ILE A 219 0.77 21.24 6.54
C ILE A 219 1.61 20.16 7.22
N VAL A 220 1.45 18.91 6.79
CA VAL A 220 2.27 17.78 7.25
C VAL A 220 3.11 17.29 6.08
N GLN A 221 4.43 17.27 6.26
CA GLN A 221 5.38 16.64 5.35
C GLN A 221 5.85 15.32 5.96
N TYR A 222 5.69 14.25 5.20
CA TYR A 222 6.15 12.92 5.58
C TYR A 222 7.07 12.36 4.50
N GLY A 223 8.30 12.01 4.89
CA GLY A 223 9.30 11.40 4.00
C GLY A 223 9.69 9.99 4.43
N GLY A 224 8.87 9.35 5.24
CA GLY A 224 9.08 7.97 5.65
C GLY A 224 8.67 6.96 4.58
N THR A 225 8.72 5.69 4.94
CA THR A 225 8.49 4.57 4.04
C THR A 225 7.38 3.64 4.51
N LYS A 226 6.85 3.85 5.72
CA LYS A 226 5.86 2.98 6.34
C LYS A 226 4.47 3.20 5.76
N GLU A 227 3.89 2.12 5.22
CA GLU A 227 2.60 2.15 4.53
C GLU A 227 1.43 2.54 5.44
N ASN A 228 1.42 2.07 6.68
CA ASN A 228 0.37 2.41 7.66
C ASN A 228 0.31 3.91 7.95
N ILE A 229 1.45 4.59 8.06
CA ILE A 229 1.50 6.04 8.27
C ILE A 229 0.88 6.78 7.07
N PHE A 230 1.11 6.32 5.84
CA PHE A 230 0.44 6.90 4.66
C PHE A 230 -1.08 6.75 4.72
N TYR A 231 -1.59 5.58 5.11
CA TYR A 231 -3.03 5.35 5.24
C TYR A 231 -3.66 6.25 6.32
N ASP A 232 -3.00 6.37 7.48
CA ASP A 232 -3.49 7.22 8.57
C ASP A 232 -3.49 8.71 8.20
N LEU A 233 -2.46 9.17 7.50
CA LEU A 233 -2.41 10.55 7.00
C LEU A 233 -3.51 10.80 5.94
N ASN A 234 -3.74 9.85 5.03
CA ASN A 234 -4.81 9.96 4.05
C ASN A 234 -6.21 9.99 4.71
N ASP A 235 -6.43 9.18 5.74
CA ASP A 235 -7.70 9.16 6.50
C ASP A 235 -7.94 10.49 7.23
N ILE A 236 -6.90 11.08 7.81
CA ILE A 236 -7.00 12.34 8.56
C ILE A 236 -7.14 13.55 7.64
N PHE A 237 -6.32 13.64 6.60
CA PHE A 237 -6.15 14.84 5.77
C PHE A 237 -6.87 14.76 4.42
N GLY A 238 -7.26 13.56 3.98
CA GLY A 238 -7.62 13.29 2.60
C GLY A 238 -6.38 13.06 1.72
N GLU A 239 -6.56 13.10 0.41
CA GLU A 239 -5.47 12.91 -0.55
C GLU A 239 -4.35 13.96 -0.36
N GLN A 240 -3.10 13.51 -0.49
CA GLN A 240 -1.95 14.41 -0.51
C GLN A 240 -2.10 15.46 -1.62
N PHE A 241 -1.82 16.73 -1.31
CA PHE A 241 -1.93 17.81 -2.30
C PHE A 241 -0.66 17.93 -3.14
N ILE A 242 0.50 17.61 -2.56
CA ILE A 242 1.80 17.54 -3.23
C ILE A 242 2.55 16.32 -2.72
N GLY A 243 3.30 15.68 -3.61
CA GLY A 243 4.09 14.51 -3.29
C GLY A 243 3.91 13.44 -4.34
N TYR A 244 4.79 12.45 -4.29
CA TYR A 244 4.69 11.37 -5.24
C TYR A 244 3.37 10.64 -5.04
N ILE A 245 2.56 10.53 -6.09
CA ILE A 245 1.35 9.73 -6.01
C ILE A 245 1.82 8.29 -5.85
N LYS A 246 1.85 7.78 -4.61
CA LYS A 246 1.60 6.36 -4.45
C LYS A 246 0.22 6.20 -5.09
N ASN A 247 0.12 5.59 -6.26
CA ASN A 247 -1.13 5.04 -6.77
C ASN A 247 -1.61 3.92 -5.79
N ILE A 248 -1.80 4.23 -4.51
CA ILE A 248 -3.10 4.02 -3.91
C ILE A 248 -3.99 4.99 -4.70
N SER A 249 -4.31 4.75 -5.98
CA SER A 249 -5.45 3.89 -6.26
C SER A 249 -6.23 3.75 -4.97
N ILE A 250 -7.00 4.79 -4.64
CA ILE A 250 -8.37 4.57 -4.22
C ILE A 250 -8.93 3.65 -5.30
N LYS A 251 -8.61 2.35 -5.21
CA LYS A 251 -9.38 1.28 -5.77
C LYS A 251 -10.65 1.46 -4.98
N LYS A 252 -11.52 2.32 -5.52
CA LYS A 252 -12.96 2.17 -5.54
C LYS A 252 -13.26 0.81 -4.94
N VAL A 253 -13.55 0.80 -3.63
CA VAL A 253 -13.68 -0.38 -2.76
C VAL A 253 -13.90 -1.62 -3.62
N ASN A 254 -12.80 -2.27 -4.02
CA ASN A 254 -12.91 -3.43 -4.89
C ASN A 254 -13.44 -4.52 -3.97
N SER A 255 -14.54 -5.13 -4.37
CA SER A 255 -15.33 -6.16 -3.69
C SER A 255 -14.56 -7.43 -3.24
N GLU A 256 -13.23 -7.42 -3.29
CA GLU A 256 -12.30 -8.52 -2.99
C GLU A 256 -11.49 -8.29 -1.70
N TYR A 257 -11.47 -7.06 -1.17
CA TYR A 257 -10.83 -6.74 0.12
C TYR A 257 -11.92 -6.51 1.15
N LYS A 258 -11.80 -7.23 2.26
CA LYS A 258 -12.83 -7.27 3.28
C LYS A 258 -12.19 -7.14 4.65
N LYS A 259 -12.88 -6.49 5.57
CA LYS A 259 -12.58 -6.63 7.00
C LYS A 259 -12.99 -8.01 7.48
N ILE A 260 -12.54 -8.40 8.67
CA ILE A 260 -12.96 -9.66 9.28
C ILE A 260 -14.49 -9.69 9.47
N SER A 261 -15.07 -8.58 9.93
CA SER A 261 -16.52 -8.38 10.06
C SER A 261 -17.29 -8.60 8.75
N ASP A 262 -16.78 -8.10 7.63
CA ASP A 262 -17.41 -8.22 6.30
C ASP A 262 -17.47 -9.68 5.79
N ILE A 263 -16.55 -10.54 6.23
CA ILE A 263 -16.43 -11.93 5.74
C ILE A 263 -17.23 -12.88 6.60
N THR A 264 -17.17 -12.67 7.92
CA THR A 264 -17.90 -13.51 8.87
C THR A 264 -19.38 -13.13 8.96
N GLY A 265 -19.72 -11.90 8.58
CA GLY A 265 -21.08 -11.35 8.76
C GLY A 265 -21.43 -11.11 10.23
N ILE A 266 -20.43 -11.14 11.11
CA ILE A 266 -20.59 -10.94 12.55
C ILE A 266 -20.42 -9.45 12.85
N ASN A 267 -21.38 -8.89 13.57
CA ASN A 267 -21.19 -7.60 14.20
C ASN A 267 -20.24 -7.77 15.39
N LEU A 268 -18.99 -7.32 15.22
CA LEU A 268 -17.94 -7.57 16.20
C LEU A 268 -18.17 -6.84 17.55
N ASP A 269 -19.03 -5.80 17.56
CA ASP A 269 -19.43 -5.11 18.79
C ASP A 269 -20.29 -5.99 19.72
N ASP A 270 -20.87 -7.08 19.19
CA ASP A 270 -21.68 -8.03 19.97
C ASP A 270 -20.84 -9.12 20.66
N ILE A 271 -19.53 -9.18 20.39
CA ILE A 271 -18.64 -10.14 21.05
C ILE A 271 -18.55 -9.80 22.54
N THR A 272 -18.82 -10.80 23.38
CA THR A 272 -18.78 -10.66 24.85
C THR A 272 -17.60 -11.38 25.48
N LYS A 273 -16.99 -12.33 24.76
CA LYS A 273 -15.91 -13.16 25.29
C LYS A 273 -14.94 -13.61 24.20
N ILE A 274 -13.65 -13.65 24.54
CA ILE A 274 -12.58 -14.15 23.67
C ILE A 274 -11.74 -15.16 24.45
N VAL A 275 -11.52 -16.34 23.87
CA VAL A 275 -10.70 -17.40 24.46
C VAL A 275 -9.46 -17.60 23.58
N PHE A 276 -8.30 -17.25 24.11
CA PHE A 276 -7.02 -17.41 23.42
C PHE A 276 -6.40 -18.77 23.72
N GLY A 277 -5.82 -19.40 22.71
CA GLY A 277 -5.02 -20.62 22.79
C GLY A 277 -3.61 -20.44 22.22
N ASP A 278 -2.67 -21.26 22.68
CA ASP A 278 -1.23 -21.08 22.50
C ASP A 278 -0.55 -22.07 21.53
N GLY A 279 -1.21 -22.53 20.46
CA GLY A 279 -0.58 -23.46 19.51
C GLY A 279 -0.62 -24.93 19.93
N ARG A 280 -0.60 -25.13 21.25
CA ARG A 280 -0.14 -26.38 21.88
C ARG A 280 -1.12 -26.92 22.92
N GLY A 281 -2.20 -26.18 23.20
CA GLY A 281 -3.29 -26.62 24.06
C GLY A 281 -2.97 -26.58 25.56
N TYR A 282 -1.94 -25.83 25.97
CA TYR A 282 -1.44 -25.85 27.34
C TYR A 282 -1.91 -24.68 28.20
N LYS A 283 -2.17 -23.51 27.60
CA LYS A 283 -2.65 -22.33 28.34
C LYS A 283 -3.75 -21.63 27.56
N GLN A 284 -4.96 -21.61 28.14
CA GLN A 284 -6.07 -20.81 27.65
C GLN A 284 -6.22 -19.55 28.49
N ILE A 285 -6.32 -18.39 27.83
CA ILE A 285 -6.68 -17.12 28.48
C ILE A 285 -8.09 -16.76 28.03
N THR A 286 -8.98 -16.60 29.00
CA THR A 286 -10.35 -16.13 28.76
C THR A 286 -10.44 -14.65 29.08
N VAL A 287 -11.00 -13.88 28.16
CA VAL A 287 -11.21 -12.44 28.26
C VAL A 287 -12.70 -12.16 28.24
N GLU A 288 -13.25 -11.74 29.37
CA GLU A 288 -14.67 -11.35 29.54
C GLU A 288 -14.81 -9.88 29.98
N ASP A 289 -13.70 -9.19 30.26
CA ASP A 289 -13.72 -7.76 30.54
C ASP A 289 -14.12 -6.98 29.28
N GLU A 290 -15.23 -6.26 29.36
CA GLU A 290 -15.84 -5.57 28.22
C GLU A 290 -14.88 -4.56 27.55
N GLN A 291 -14.06 -3.86 28.33
CA GLN A 291 -13.12 -2.89 27.78
C GLN A 291 -11.98 -3.60 27.03
N LYS A 292 -11.46 -4.69 27.59
CA LYS A 292 -10.42 -5.52 26.97
C LYS A 292 -10.92 -6.24 25.73
N VAL A 293 -12.16 -6.73 25.73
CA VAL A 293 -12.81 -7.30 24.55
C VAL A 293 -12.89 -6.24 23.45
N LYS A 294 -13.42 -5.05 23.75
CA LYS A 294 -13.51 -3.94 22.78
C LYS A 294 -12.14 -3.47 22.26
N GLU A 295 -11.13 -3.43 23.12
CA GLU A 295 -9.74 -3.12 22.75
C GLU A 295 -9.23 -4.11 21.69
N PHE A 296 -9.40 -5.41 21.95
CA PHE A 296 -8.96 -6.45 21.03
C PHE A 296 -9.79 -6.51 19.74
N ILE A 297 -11.09 -6.28 19.82
CA ILE A 297 -11.97 -6.23 18.63
C ILE A 297 -11.57 -5.09 17.69
N LYS A 298 -11.21 -3.92 18.22
CA LYS A 298 -10.67 -2.82 17.38
C LYS A 298 -9.37 -3.20 16.70
N TYR A 299 -8.51 -3.92 17.39
CA TYR A 299 -7.29 -4.45 16.81
C TYR A 299 -7.61 -5.46 15.69
N LEU A 300 -8.55 -6.37 15.93
CA LEU A 300 -8.96 -7.39 14.97
C LEU A 300 -9.65 -6.82 13.72
N ASP A 301 -10.56 -5.86 13.87
CA ASP A 301 -11.23 -5.21 12.72
C ASP A 301 -10.33 -4.22 11.98
N GLY A 302 -9.12 -3.96 12.49
CA GLY A 302 -8.06 -3.22 11.80
C GLY A 302 -7.42 -4.00 10.65
N TYR A 303 -7.67 -5.31 10.53
CA TYR A 303 -7.19 -6.12 9.43
C TYR A 303 -8.02 -5.91 8.15
N VAL A 304 -7.34 -5.59 7.06
CA VAL A 304 -7.90 -5.68 5.70
C VAL A 304 -7.30 -6.91 5.04
N ILE A 305 -8.15 -7.82 4.59
CA ILE A 305 -7.72 -9.14 4.11
C ILE A 305 -8.38 -9.50 2.78
N THR A 306 -7.81 -10.49 2.10
CA THR A 306 -8.32 -11.06 0.85
C THR A 306 -8.17 -12.57 0.85
N GLU A 307 -8.94 -13.29 0.03
CA GLU A 307 -8.87 -14.75 -0.04
C GLU A 307 -7.45 -15.22 -0.34
N GLY A 308 -6.96 -16.12 0.50
CA GLY A 308 -5.63 -16.73 0.42
C GLY A 308 -5.71 -18.19 0.00
N LYS A 309 -4.55 -18.77 -0.30
CA LYS A 309 -4.40 -20.21 -0.53
C LYS A 309 -3.74 -20.85 0.69
N ASN A 310 -4.04 -22.13 0.91
CA ASN A 310 -3.41 -22.92 1.97
C ASN A 310 -1.88 -22.89 1.81
N PRO A 311 -1.11 -22.40 2.81
CA PRO A 311 0.34 -22.43 2.77
C PRO A 311 0.88 -23.85 2.99
N GLU A 312 2.11 -24.11 2.54
CA GLU A 312 2.86 -25.28 3.01
C GLU A 312 3.24 -25.07 4.48
N SER A 313 2.49 -25.71 5.39
CA SER A 313 2.71 -25.85 6.84
C SER A 313 3.49 -24.71 7.53
N THR A 314 2.77 -23.69 7.99
CA THR A 314 3.31 -22.71 8.94
C THR A 314 2.95 -23.14 10.38
N GLY A 315 3.94 -23.20 11.27
CA GLY A 315 3.66 -23.35 12.70
C GLY A 315 2.88 -22.15 13.20
N TRP A 316 1.88 -22.37 14.06
CA TRP A 316 1.04 -21.30 14.62
C TRP A 316 1.35 -21.08 16.11
N ILE A 317 1.30 -19.81 16.53
CA ILE A 317 1.65 -19.39 17.89
C ILE A 317 0.39 -19.02 18.69
N HIS A 318 -0.62 -18.40 18.06
CA HIS A 318 -1.85 -17.99 18.72
C HIS A 318 -3.11 -18.34 17.93
N SER A 319 -4.15 -18.77 18.64
CA SER A 319 -5.53 -18.81 18.16
C SER A 319 -6.44 -18.07 19.13
N ALA A 320 -7.57 -17.58 18.64
CA ALA A 320 -8.62 -16.99 19.45
C ALA A 320 -9.99 -17.46 18.96
N ASP A 321 -10.81 -17.92 19.89
CA ASP A 321 -12.21 -18.24 19.68
C ASP A 321 -13.07 -17.14 20.30
N PHE A 322 -14.08 -16.68 19.57
CA PHE A 322 -14.88 -15.51 19.90
C PHE A 322 -16.33 -15.92 20.14
N TYR A 323 -16.93 -15.34 21.17
CA TYR A 323 -18.24 -15.74 21.64
C TYR A 323 -19.18 -14.54 21.76
N ILE A 324 -20.44 -14.76 21.40
CA ILE A 324 -21.57 -13.93 21.79
C ILE A 324 -22.31 -14.67 22.90
N ASN A 325 -22.25 -14.13 24.12
CA ASN A 325 -22.59 -14.83 25.35
C ASN A 325 -21.76 -16.14 25.47
N GLU A 326 -22.44 -17.28 25.41
CA GLU A 326 -21.83 -18.62 25.49
C GLU A 326 -21.77 -19.35 24.13
N THR A 327 -22.13 -18.68 23.04
CA THR A 327 -22.13 -19.27 21.69
C THR A 327 -20.86 -18.88 20.96
N ASP A 328 -20.08 -19.88 20.51
CA ASP A 328 -18.94 -19.69 19.60
C ASP A 328 -19.45 -19.20 18.25
N VAL A 329 -18.89 -18.08 17.78
CA VAL A 329 -19.29 -17.45 16.51
C VAL A 329 -18.14 -17.34 15.51
N MET A 330 -16.88 -17.36 15.96
CA MET A 330 -15.72 -17.12 15.11
C MET A 330 -14.47 -17.69 15.74
N SER A 331 -13.61 -18.28 14.90
CA SER A 331 -12.27 -18.71 15.29
C SER A 331 -11.23 -18.09 14.36
N VAL A 332 -10.17 -17.53 14.94
CA VAL A 332 -9.06 -16.89 14.22
C VAL A 332 -7.74 -17.51 14.66
N THR A 333 -6.95 -18.00 13.71
CA THR A 333 -5.55 -18.39 13.94
C THR A 333 -4.63 -17.34 13.34
N PHE A 334 -3.77 -16.77 14.19
CA PHE A 334 -2.86 -15.68 13.86
C PHE A 334 -1.57 -16.23 13.25
N VAL A 335 -1.65 -16.55 11.95
CA VAL A 335 -0.54 -16.99 11.09
C VAL A 335 -0.56 -16.18 9.80
N ASP A 336 0.48 -16.33 8.98
CA ASP A 336 0.51 -15.77 7.62
C ASP A 336 0.45 -16.92 6.60
N PRO A 337 -0.63 -17.03 5.79
CA PRO A 337 -1.87 -16.24 5.80
C PRO A 337 -2.77 -16.53 7.02
N LEU A 338 -3.58 -15.54 7.42
CA LEU A 338 -4.52 -15.62 8.54
C LEU A 338 -5.56 -16.71 8.30
N ILE A 339 -5.91 -17.48 9.33
CA ILE A 339 -6.97 -18.49 9.21
C ILE A 339 -8.19 -18.00 9.97
N ILE A 340 -9.32 -17.79 9.29
CA ILE A 340 -10.60 -17.44 9.91
C ILE A 340 -11.62 -18.51 9.55
N ASN A 341 -12.23 -19.14 10.56
CA ASN A 341 -13.20 -20.22 10.38
C ASN A 341 -12.69 -21.29 9.39
N ARG A 342 -11.40 -21.65 9.48
CA ARG A 342 -10.69 -22.62 8.63
C ARG A 342 -10.44 -22.20 7.18
N ASN A 343 -10.73 -20.96 6.81
CA ASN A 343 -10.41 -20.40 5.50
C ASN A 343 -9.18 -19.48 5.60
N TYR A 344 -8.37 -19.45 4.54
CA TYR A 344 -7.11 -18.71 4.51
C TYR A 344 -7.30 -17.32 3.92
N TYR A 345 -6.67 -16.31 4.52
CA TYR A 345 -6.75 -14.93 4.10
C TYR A 345 -5.40 -14.23 4.17
N ASN A 346 -4.96 -13.64 3.06
CA ASN A 346 -3.75 -12.82 3.05
C ASN A 346 -4.03 -11.48 3.72
N ILE A 347 -3.11 -11.03 4.58
CA ILE A 347 -3.20 -9.72 5.23
C ILE A 347 -2.69 -8.64 4.27
N ILE A 348 -3.56 -7.68 3.95
CA ILE A 348 -3.23 -6.52 3.10
C ILE A 348 -2.89 -5.30 3.97
N GLN A 349 -3.55 -5.16 5.12
CA GLN A 349 -3.33 -4.08 6.10
C GLN A 349 -3.60 -4.62 7.51
N GLY A 350 -2.92 -4.06 8.52
CA GLY A 350 -3.16 -4.36 9.94
C GLY A 350 -1.98 -5.00 10.68
N GLY A 351 -1.02 -5.60 9.96
CA GLY A 351 0.21 -6.16 10.52
C GLY A 351 -0.02 -7.32 11.49
N LEU A 352 0.37 -8.54 11.11
CA LEU A 352 0.40 -9.65 12.06
C LEU A 352 1.53 -9.40 13.07
N ASP A 353 1.19 -8.98 14.28
CA ASP A 353 2.17 -8.75 15.33
C ASP A 353 1.91 -9.71 16.50
N ALA A 354 2.57 -10.87 16.46
CA ALA A 354 2.52 -11.85 17.55
C ALA A 354 2.92 -11.21 18.89
N LYS A 355 3.82 -10.23 18.88
CA LYS A 355 4.23 -9.49 20.08
C LYS A 355 3.10 -8.61 20.61
N LYS A 356 2.31 -7.99 19.73
CA LYS A 356 1.12 -7.22 20.15
C LYS A 356 0.06 -8.10 20.81
N ILE A 357 -0.15 -9.32 20.30
CA ILE A 357 -1.02 -10.31 20.93
C ILE A 357 -0.44 -10.76 22.28
N GLU A 358 0.85 -11.03 22.35
CA GLU A 358 1.52 -11.34 23.62
C GLU A 358 1.38 -10.23 24.66
N ASP A 359 1.64 -8.98 24.27
CA ASP A 359 1.58 -7.83 25.17
C ASP A 359 0.13 -7.60 25.65
N PHE A 360 -0.86 -7.80 24.78
CA PHE A 360 -2.27 -7.81 25.16
C PHE A 360 -2.57 -8.91 26.18
N LEU A 361 -2.13 -10.15 25.94
CA LEU A 361 -2.36 -11.29 26.83
C LEU A 361 -1.63 -11.13 28.17
N LYS A 362 -0.41 -10.59 28.17
CA LYS A 362 0.32 -10.19 29.38
C LYS A 362 -0.42 -9.12 30.16
N SER A 363 -1.11 -8.19 29.49
CA SER A 363 -1.93 -7.18 30.18
C SER A 363 -3.14 -7.77 30.94
N ILE A 364 -3.54 -9.00 30.61
CA ILE A 364 -4.65 -9.73 31.25
C ILE A 364 -4.12 -10.69 32.31
N ASP A 365 -3.12 -11.48 31.95
CA ASP A 365 -2.41 -12.39 32.84
C ASP A 365 -0.90 -12.12 32.72
N ASN A 366 -0.33 -11.40 33.69
CA ASN A 366 1.10 -11.09 33.73
C ASN A 366 2.00 -12.35 33.77
N SER A 367 1.46 -13.52 34.10
CA SER A 367 2.18 -14.80 34.03
C SER A 367 2.14 -15.45 32.65
N TYR A 368 1.48 -14.81 31.68
CA TYR A 368 1.49 -15.25 30.29
C TYR A 368 2.89 -15.07 29.69
N ASP A 369 3.54 -16.19 29.47
CA ASP A 369 4.81 -16.26 28.79
C ASP A 369 4.68 -17.31 27.69
N ILE A 370 4.99 -16.91 26.46
CA ILE A 370 5.17 -17.89 25.41
C ILE A 370 6.44 -18.64 25.76
N ARG A 371 6.36 -19.96 25.95
CA ARG A 371 7.59 -20.77 25.95
C ARG A 371 8.24 -20.65 24.57
N ALA A 372 9.21 -19.73 24.46
CA ALA A 372 10.13 -19.64 23.36
C ALA A 372 10.94 -20.94 23.32
N GLY A 373 10.77 -21.72 22.26
CA GLY A 373 11.34 -23.07 22.17
C GLY A 373 10.92 -23.82 20.92
N LEU A 374 11.27 -23.27 19.75
CA LEU A 374 12.00 -23.92 18.64
C LEU A 374 11.98 -22.99 17.42
#